data_AF-A0A7K8Y3A3-F1
#
_entry.id   AF-A0A7K8Y3A3-F1
#
_cell.length_a   1.000
_cell.length_b   1.000
_cell.length_c   1.000
_cell.angle_alpha   90.00
_cell.angle_beta   90.00
_cell.angle_gamma   90.00
#
_symmetry.space_group_name_H-M   'P 1'
#
loop_
_entity.id
_entity.type
_entity.pdbx_description
1 polymer ?
#
loop_
_entity_poly.entity_id
_entity_poly.type
_entity_poly.pdbx_seq_one_letter_code
_entity_poly.pdbx_strand_id
1 'polypeptide(L)'
;LHMGKTMKEDLTVVAKYIKQLYPPQFNVFSTYAELYHNYFASQAKKIAESHLEDKDIYLLLSWVHNIYPKDMRKDHVLAKELEKVKLGSLLPSSLSKDLEKKYLDSEEATIKKSLTRCLDKEIQRWKEDQEPEKLNGHFQSELLAIFVIQSIYSGQTRAKEISALVGEELSHRLWKELPAFLKSYKDAFEDFKEKSKKHRYYKPTLIANINNCWNFR
;
A
#
# COMPACT_ATOMS: atom_id res chain seq x y z
N LEU A 1 -3.11 -2.36 -19.00
CA LEU A 1 -4.56 -2.07 -18.89
C LEU A 1 -5.37 -2.56 -20.11
N HIS A 2 -5.01 -2.21 -21.35
CA HIS A 2 -5.75 -2.64 -22.55
C HIS A 2 -5.85 -4.17 -22.69
N MET A 3 -4.73 -4.88 -22.51
CA MET A 3 -4.66 -6.34 -22.62
C MET A 3 -5.67 -7.11 -21.76
N GLY A 4 -5.81 -6.76 -20.48
CA GLY A 4 -6.75 -7.46 -19.58
C GLY A 4 -8.21 -7.27 -19.98
N LYS A 5 -8.57 -6.09 -20.52
CA LYS A 5 -9.92 -5.82 -21.02
C LYS A 5 -10.22 -6.67 -22.26
N THR A 6 -9.29 -6.73 -23.21
CA THR A 6 -9.42 -7.54 -24.43
C THR A 6 -9.61 -9.02 -24.10
N MET A 7 -8.77 -9.59 -23.22
CA MET A 7 -8.93 -10.98 -22.78
C MET A 7 -10.32 -11.24 -22.18
N LYS A 8 -10.82 -10.32 -21.35
CA LYS A 8 -12.15 -10.46 -20.75
C LYS A 8 -13.25 -10.53 -21.80
N GLU A 9 -13.22 -9.60 -22.76
CA GLU A 9 -14.20 -9.52 -23.84
C GLU A 9 -14.16 -10.79 -24.70
N ASP A 10 -12.96 -11.21 -25.10
CA ASP A 10 -12.76 -12.41 -25.92
C ASP A 10 -13.21 -13.68 -25.19
N LEU A 11 -12.81 -13.86 -23.93
CA LEU A 11 -13.21 -15.04 -23.16
C LEU A 11 -14.71 -15.05 -22.83
N THR A 12 -15.34 -13.89 -22.65
CA THR A 12 -16.80 -13.81 -22.49
C THR A 12 -17.50 -14.28 -23.78
N VAL A 13 -17.00 -13.91 -24.97
CA VAL A 13 -17.52 -14.39 -26.24
C VAL A 13 -17.31 -15.90 -26.38
N VAL A 14 -16.11 -16.39 -26.04
CA VAL A 14 -15.79 -17.83 -26.09
C VAL A 14 -16.72 -18.62 -25.19
N ALA A 15 -16.94 -18.16 -23.95
CA ALA A 15 -17.79 -18.83 -22.97
C ALA A 15 -19.27 -18.86 -23.39
N LYS A 16 -19.79 -17.77 -23.95
CA LYS A 16 -21.21 -17.63 -24.29
C LYS A 16 -21.59 -18.24 -25.62
N TYR A 17 -20.74 -18.09 -26.64
CA TYR A 17 -21.14 -18.37 -28.03
C TYR A 17 -20.28 -19.44 -28.70
N ILE A 18 -18.97 -19.45 -28.48
CA ILE A 18 -18.06 -20.33 -29.24
C ILE A 18 -18.03 -21.73 -28.64
N LYS A 19 -18.05 -21.86 -27.32
CA LYS A 19 -17.98 -23.15 -26.61
C LYS A 19 -19.03 -24.17 -27.07
N GLN A 20 -20.24 -23.71 -27.38
CA GLN A 20 -21.36 -24.56 -27.82
C GLN A 20 -21.26 -25.02 -29.28
N LEU A 21 -20.37 -24.42 -30.09
CA LEU A 21 -20.16 -24.77 -31.49
C LEU A 21 -19.17 -25.93 -31.67
N TYR A 22 -18.46 -26.32 -30.61
CA TYR A 22 -17.43 -27.36 -30.65
C TYR A 22 -17.77 -28.53 -29.73
N PRO A 23 -17.37 -29.76 -30.09
CA PRO A 23 -17.49 -30.90 -29.20
C PRO A 23 -16.74 -30.69 -27.86
N PRO A 24 -17.25 -31.20 -26.72
CA PRO A 24 -16.64 -30.98 -25.40
C PRO A 24 -15.17 -31.40 -25.28
N GLN A 25 -14.74 -32.41 -26.05
CA GLN A 25 -13.36 -32.92 -26.04
C GLN A 25 -12.30 -31.88 -26.44
N PHE A 26 -12.68 -30.82 -27.16
CA PHE A 26 -11.74 -29.76 -27.56
C PHE A 26 -11.43 -28.78 -26.43
N ASN A 27 -12.21 -28.75 -25.34
CA ASN A 27 -12.01 -27.85 -24.21
C ASN A 27 -11.71 -26.39 -24.61
N VAL A 28 -12.41 -25.88 -25.63
CA VAL A 28 -12.09 -24.62 -26.32
C VAL A 28 -11.88 -23.45 -25.36
N PHE A 29 -12.74 -23.32 -24.35
CA PHE A 29 -12.59 -22.28 -23.34
C PHE A 29 -11.26 -22.37 -22.59
N SER A 30 -10.87 -23.57 -22.14
CA SER A 30 -9.61 -23.80 -21.43
C SER A 30 -8.41 -23.45 -22.31
N THR A 31 -8.43 -23.88 -23.58
CA THR A 31 -7.34 -23.58 -24.53
C THR A 31 -7.16 -22.08 -24.72
N TYR A 32 -8.24 -21.32 -24.95
CA TYR A 32 -8.15 -19.87 -25.06
C TYR A 32 -7.64 -19.24 -23.75
N ALA A 33 -8.21 -19.64 -22.61
CA ALA A 33 -7.83 -19.11 -21.31
C ALA A 33 -6.34 -19.34 -21.00
N GLU A 34 -5.82 -20.53 -21.29
CA GLU A 34 -4.41 -20.88 -21.11
C GLU A 34 -3.49 -20.08 -22.04
N LEU A 35 -3.87 -19.89 -23.31
CA LEU A 35 -3.07 -19.10 -24.26
C LEU A 35 -2.93 -17.65 -23.80
N TYR A 36 -4.04 -16.99 -23.43
CA TYR A 36 -3.99 -15.63 -22.89
C TYR A 36 -3.20 -15.58 -21.57
N HIS A 37 -3.42 -16.54 -20.68
CA HIS A 37 -2.72 -16.60 -19.40
C HIS A 37 -1.21 -16.74 -19.58
N ASN A 38 -0.76 -17.64 -20.45
CA ASN A 38 0.65 -17.87 -20.75
C ASN A 38 1.30 -16.63 -21.38
N TYR A 39 0.58 -15.95 -22.28
CA TYR A 39 1.05 -14.69 -22.84
C TYR A 39 1.20 -13.61 -21.76
N PHE A 40 0.21 -13.44 -20.87
CA PHE A 40 0.30 -12.49 -19.76
C PHE A 40 1.38 -12.86 -18.75
N ALA A 41 1.56 -14.13 -18.42
CA ALA A 41 2.61 -14.58 -17.54
C ALA A 41 4.00 -14.28 -18.13
N SER A 42 4.17 -14.50 -19.45
CA SER A 42 5.40 -14.17 -20.16
C SER A 42 5.70 -12.66 -20.13
N GLN A 43 4.70 -11.82 -20.40
CA GLN A 43 4.86 -10.36 -20.33
C GLN A 43 5.11 -9.87 -18.91
N ALA A 44 4.36 -10.35 -17.92
CA ALA A 44 4.53 -9.99 -16.52
C ALA A 44 5.92 -10.39 -16.02
N LYS A 45 6.41 -11.58 -16.39
CA LYS A 45 7.78 -12.03 -16.08
C LYS A 45 8.82 -11.11 -16.70
N LYS A 46 8.68 -10.77 -17.99
CA LYS A 46 9.61 -9.87 -18.68
C LYS A 46 9.67 -8.47 -18.03
N ILE A 47 8.51 -7.94 -17.61
CA ILE A 47 8.43 -6.67 -16.90
C ILE A 47 9.08 -6.80 -15.52
N ALA A 48 8.80 -7.88 -14.78
CA ALA A 48 9.35 -8.13 -13.45
C ALA A 48 10.88 -8.33 -13.44
N GLU A 49 11.45 -8.89 -14.51
CA GLU A 49 12.90 -9.06 -14.68
C GLU A 49 13.61 -7.77 -15.13
N SER A 50 12.85 -6.76 -15.57
CA SER A 50 13.41 -5.45 -15.90
C SER A 50 13.66 -4.58 -14.66
N HIS A 51 14.38 -3.46 -14.83
CA HIS A 51 14.54 -2.51 -13.75
C HIS A 51 13.23 -1.74 -13.55
N LEU A 52 12.51 -2.06 -12.46
CA LEU A 52 11.25 -1.42 -12.09
C LEU A 52 11.47 -0.38 -11.01
N GLU A 53 10.84 0.79 -11.19
CA GLU A 53 10.71 1.79 -10.12
C GLU A 53 9.69 1.32 -9.07
N ASP A 54 9.76 1.87 -7.86
CA ASP A 54 8.89 1.49 -6.74
C ASP A 54 7.39 1.57 -7.09
N LYS A 55 7.00 2.59 -7.87
CA LYS A 55 5.61 2.76 -8.33
C LYS A 55 5.20 1.67 -9.31
N ASP A 56 6.11 1.23 -10.17
CA ASP A 56 5.85 0.18 -11.15
C ASP A 56 5.78 -1.19 -10.48
N ILE A 57 6.58 -1.42 -9.43
CA ILE A 57 6.49 -2.62 -8.59
C ILE A 57 5.10 -2.70 -7.95
N TYR A 58 4.63 -1.63 -7.31
CA TYR A 58 3.28 -1.58 -6.74
C TYR A 58 2.21 -1.85 -7.81
N LEU A 59 2.28 -1.16 -8.96
CA LEU A 59 1.30 -1.33 -10.03
C LEU A 59 1.26 -2.76 -10.56
N LEU A 60 2.42 -3.38 -10.79
CA LEU A 60 2.53 -4.75 -11.27
C LEU A 60 1.95 -5.74 -10.25
N LEU A 61 2.35 -5.63 -8.98
CA LEU A 61 1.88 -6.51 -7.91
C LEU A 61 0.38 -6.37 -7.68
N SER A 62 -0.15 -5.15 -7.60
CA SER A 62 -1.59 -4.90 -7.50
C SER A 62 -2.34 -5.44 -8.72
N TRP A 63 -1.76 -5.33 -9.92
CA TRP A 63 -2.40 -5.86 -11.11
C TRP A 63 -2.47 -7.39 -11.08
N VAL A 64 -1.36 -8.06 -10.77
CA VAL A 64 -1.26 -9.53 -10.75
C VAL A 64 -2.12 -10.15 -9.64
N HIS A 65 -2.05 -9.61 -8.42
CA HIS A 65 -2.67 -10.23 -7.24
C HIS A 65 -4.11 -9.81 -7.01
N ASN A 66 -4.50 -8.62 -7.45
CA ASN A 66 -5.77 -8.02 -7.07
C ASN A 66 -6.63 -7.64 -8.28
N ILE A 67 -6.16 -6.74 -9.16
CA ILE A 67 -6.98 -6.14 -10.21
C ILE A 67 -7.39 -7.19 -11.25
N TYR A 68 -6.44 -7.93 -11.80
CA TYR A 68 -6.72 -8.91 -12.85
C TYR A 68 -7.66 -10.04 -12.35
N PRO A 69 -7.38 -10.74 -11.23
CA PRO A 69 -8.27 -11.80 -10.75
C PRO A 69 -9.67 -11.29 -10.39
N LYS A 70 -9.78 -10.11 -9.74
CA LYS A 70 -11.09 -9.56 -9.37
C LYS A 70 -11.89 -9.12 -10.60
N ASP A 71 -11.26 -8.50 -11.59
CA ASP A 71 -11.98 -7.99 -12.75
C ASP A 71 -12.48 -9.11 -13.67
N MET A 72 -11.75 -10.22 -13.77
CA MET A 72 -12.21 -11.44 -14.44
C MET A 72 -13.41 -12.09 -13.74
N ARG A 73 -13.46 -12.03 -12.39
CA ARG A 73 -14.54 -12.62 -11.59
C ARG A 73 -15.84 -11.82 -11.56
N LYS A 74 -15.86 -10.60 -12.12
CA LYS A 74 -17.09 -9.77 -12.17
C LYS A 74 -18.18 -10.36 -13.08
N ASP A 75 -17.81 -11.11 -14.12
CA ASP A 75 -18.77 -11.83 -14.96
C ASP A 75 -18.92 -13.26 -14.40
N HIS A 76 -20.11 -13.59 -13.91
CA HIS A 76 -20.39 -14.90 -13.30
C HIS A 76 -20.18 -16.08 -14.25
N VAL A 77 -20.47 -15.89 -15.55
CA VAL A 77 -20.30 -16.94 -16.56
C VAL A 77 -18.81 -17.19 -16.77
N LEU A 78 -18.04 -16.12 -16.90
CA LEU A 78 -16.58 -16.19 -17.03
C LEU A 78 -15.93 -16.78 -15.79
N ALA A 79 -16.34 -16.35 -14.58
CA ALA A 79 -15.81 -16.83 -13.32
C ALA A 79 -15.96 -18.35 -13.15
N LYS A 80 -17.15 -18.89 -13.44
CA LYS A 80 -17.45 -20.32 -13.34
C LYS A 80 -16.62 -21.17 -14.30
N GLU A 81 -16.34 -20.66 -15.50
CA GLU A 81 -15.50 -21.38 -16.45
C GLU A 81 -14.02 -21.28 -16.08
N LEU A 82 -13.52 -20.12 -15.64
CA LEU A 82 -12.15 -19.95 -15.17
C LEU A 82 -11.81 -20.81 -13.95
N GLU A 83 -12.78 -21.04 -13.05
CA GLU A 83 -12.61 -21.92 -11.89
C GLU A 83 -12.31 -23.37 -12.29
N LYS A 84 -12.84 -23.83 -13.42
CA LYS A 84 -12.57 -25.18 -13.96
C LYS A 84 -11.16 -25.30 -14.53
N VAL A 85 -10.65 -24.22 -15.14
CA VAL A 85 -9.32 -24.19 -15.78
C VAL A 85 -8.20 -24.12 -14.73
N LYS A 86 -8.46 -23.54 -13.55
CA LYS A 86 -7.47 -23.35 -12.48
C LYS A 86 -6.19 -22.68 -12.98
N LEU A 87 -6.34 -21.54 -13.65
CA LEU A 87 -5.21 -20.71 -14.07
C LEU A 87 -4.35 -20.35 -12.84
N GLY A 88 -3.05 -20.62 -12.93
CA GLY A 88 -2.10 -20.37 -11.85
C GLY A 88 -1.82 -18.88 -11.63
N SER A 89 -0.74 -18.59 -10.90
CA SER A 89 -0.23 -17.23 -10.76
C SER A 89 0.41 -16.75 -12.06
N LEU A 90 0.21 -15.49 -12.43
CA LEU A 90 0.87 -14.86 -13.58
C LEU A 90 2.38 -14.67 -13.34
N LEU A 91 2.80 -14.57 -12.08
CA LEU A 91 4.21 -14.45 -11.70
C LEU A 91 4.67 -15.73 -10.99
N PRO A 92 5.91 -16.19 -11.28
CA PRO A 92 6.56 -17.24 -10.49
C PRO A 92 6.61 -16.85 -9.00
N SER A 93 6.44 -17.83 -8.10
CA SER A 93 6.38 -17.55 -6.66
C SER A 93 7.64 -16.87 -6.12
N SER A 94 8.83 -17.24 -6.61
CA SER A 94 10.09 -16.59 -6.24
C SER A 94 10.11 -15.12 -6.62
N LEU A 95 9.79 -14.82 -7.88
CA LEU A 95 9.80 -13.47 -8.42
C LEU A 95 8.75 -12.57 -7.76
N SER A 96 7.56 -13.12 -7.45
CA SER A 96 6.53 -12.40 -6.68
C SER A 96 7.05 -12.01 -5.30
N LYS A 97 7.66 -12.95 -4.57
CA LYS A 97 8.21 -12.70 -3.22
C LYS A 97 9.33 -11.67 -3.25
N ASP A 98 10.19 -11.71 -4.27
CA ASP A 98 11.27 -10.73 -4.42
C ASP A 98 10.73 -9.31 -4.67
N LEU A 99 9.70 -9.18 -5.52
CA LEU A 99 9.02 -7.91 -5.76
C LEU A 99 8.27 -7.41 -4.53
N GLU A 100 7.55 -8.30 -3.83
CA GLU A 100 6.87 -7.97 -2.57
C GLU A 100 7.85 -7.48 -1.52
N LYS A 101 9.01 -8.13 -1.39
CA LYS A 101 10.07 -7.68 -0.49
C LYS A 101 10.59 -6.30 -0.86
N LYS A 102 10.90 -6.05 -2.14
CA LYS A 102 11.34 -4.73 -2.62
C LYS A 102 10.30 -3.64 -2.34
N TYR A 103 9.03 -3.93 -2.58
CA TYR A 103 7.92 -3.02 -2.25
C TYR A 103 7.88 -2.72 -0.75
N LEU A 104 7.92 -3.76 0.10
CA LEU A 104 7.90 -3.60 1.55
C LEU A 104 9.07 -2.75 2.05
N ASP A 105 10.29 -3.03 1.57
CA ASP A 105 11.50 -2.31 1.97
C ASP A 105 11.43 -0.82 1.55
N SER A 106 10.94 -0.53 0.34
CA SER A 106 10.78 0.86 -0.15
C SER A 106 9.66 1.61 0.58
N GLU A 107 8.49 1.00 0.75
CA GLU A 107 7.34 1.64 1.40
C GLU A 107 7.64 1.91 2.88
N GLU A 108 8.28 0.96 3.57
CA GLU A 108 8.76 1.13 4.93
C GLU A 108 9.74 2.31 5.04
N ALA A 109 10.76 2.38 4.16
CA ALA A 109 11.72 3.48 4.13
C ALA A 109 11.05 4.84 3.84
N THR A 110 10.07 4.86 2.95
CA THR A 110 9.30 6.06 2.58
C THR A 110 8.48 6.58 3.76
N ILE A 111 7.81 5.68 4.49
CA ILE A 111 7.05 6.03 5.69
C ILE A 111 7.99 6.53 6.77
N LYS A 112 9.08 5.81 7.09
CA LYS A 112 10.09 6.24 8.06
C LYS A 112 10.60 7.65 7.78
N LYS A 113 11.04 7.90 6.54
CA LYS A 113 11.51 9.22 6.10
C LYS A 113 10.44 10.30 6.28
N SER A 114 9.18 9.97 5.99
CA SER A 114 8.06 10.90 6.16
C SER A 114 7.80 11.22 7.62
N LEU A 115 7.85 10.22 8.51
CA LEU A 115 7.70 10.40 9.96
C LEU A 115 8.84 11.26 10.54
N THR A 116 10.10 10.97 10.20
CA THR A 116 11.26 11.78 10.63
C THR A 116 11.12 13.22 10.17
N ARG A 117 10.79 13.45 8.89
CA ARG A 117 10.59 14.80 8.36
C ARG A 117 9.42 15.53 9.04
N CYS A 118 8.37 14.82 9.43
CA CYS A 118 7.26 15.40 10.18
C CYS A 118 7.70 15.85 11.57
N LEU A 119 8.46 15.02 12.28
CA LEU A 119 9.05 15.37 13.57
C LEU A 119 10.01 16.56 13.47
N ASP A 120 10.90 16.58 12.48
CA ASP A 120 11.85 17.69 12.29
C ASP A 120 11.13 19.04 12.08
N LYS A 121 10.06 19.04 11.29
CA LYS A 121 9.22 20.23 11.10
C LYS A 121 8.56 20.68 12.38
N GLU A 122 8.10 19.75 13.19
CA GLU A 122 7.47 20.04 14.47
C GLU A 122 8.46 20.62 15.48
N ILE A 123 9.67 20.03 15.56
CA ILE A 123 10.78 20.57 16.37
C ILE A 123 11.15 21.99 15.93
N GLN A 124 11.17 22.24 14.62
CA GLN A 124 11.50 23.56 14.09
C GLN A 124 10.43 24.59 14.48
N ARG A 125 9.14 24.23 14.42
CA ARG A 125 8.04 25.09 14.89
C ARG A 125 8.16 25.46 16.36
N TRP A 126 8.56 24.51 17.21
CA TRP A 126 8.77 24.78 18.64
C TRP A 126 9.85 25.84 18.89
N LYS A 127 10.88 25.90 18.04
CA LYS A 127 11.98 26.87 18.12
C LYS A 127 11.57 28.28 17.66
N GLU A 128 10.58 28.38 16.78
CA GLU A 128 10.14 29.65 16.18
C GLU A 128 9.23 30.48 17.11
N ASP A 129 8.89 29.97 18.29
CA ASP A 129 8.04 30.62 19.30
C ASP A 129 6.75 31.20 18.69
N GLN A 130 6.09 30.40 17.85
CA GLN A 130 4.78 30.73 17.27
C GLN A 130 3.65 30.13 18.12
N GLU A 131 2.47 30.76 18.05
CA GLU A 131 1.28 30.20 18.71
C GLU A 131 0.88 28.89 18.01
N PRO A 132 0.71 27.78 18.76
CA PRO A 132 0.19 26.54 18.18
C PRO A 132 -1.21 26.75 17.59
N GLU A 133 -1.50 26.03 16.51
CA GLU A 133 -2.82 26.05 15.90
C GLU A 133 -3.90 25.63 16.91
N LYS A 134 -5.10 26.21 16.78
CA LYS A 134 -6.26 25.88 17.62
C LYS A 134 -7.30 25.18 16.77
N LEU A 135 -7.68 23.98 17.15
CA LEU A 135 -8.86 23.29 16.62
C LEU A 135 -9.90 23.17 17.72
N ASN A 136 -11.12 23.62 17.44
CA ASN A 136 -12.23 23.64 18.39
C ASN A 136 -11.90 24.33 19.73
N GLY A 137 -11.06 25.37 19.70
CA GLY A 137 -10.65 26.11 20.89
C GLY A 137 -9.53 25.48 21.72
N HIS A 138 -8.99 24.32 21.31
CA HIS A 138 -7.87 23.64 21.98
C HIS A 138 -6.58 23.81 21.18
N PHE A 139 -5.46 24.13 21.86
CA PHE A 139 -4.14 24.13 21.24
C PHE A 139 -3.79 22.72 20.77
N GLN A 140 -3.44 22.58 19.49
CA GLN A 140 -3.06 21.32 18.87
C GLN A 140 -1.71 21.45 18.17
N SER A 141 -0.91 20.39 18.26
CA SER A 141 0.26 20.14 17.41
C SER A 141 -0.19 19.18 16.30
N GLU A 142 -1.32 19.55 15.70
CA GLU A 142 -2.30 18.66 15.09
C GLU A 142 -1.72 17.79 13.96
N LEU A 143 -0.60 18.23 13.39
CA LEU A 143 0.03 17.52 12.29
C LEU A 143 0.80 16.29 12.73
N LEU A 144 1.46 16.24 13.89
CA LEU A 144 2.35 15.10 14.16
C LEU A 144 1.57 13.80 14.37
N ALA A 145 0.60 13.78 15.29
CA ALA A 145 -0.14 12.56 15.59
C ALA A 145 -1.04 12.12 14.43
N ILE A 146 -1.78 13.05 13.81
CA ILE A 146 -2.65 12.76 12.67
C ILE A 146 -1.80 12.27 11.48
N PHE A 147 -0.70 12.95 11.16
CA PHE A 147 0.16 12.56 10.05
C PHE A 147 0.78 11.18 10.27
N VAL A 148 1.22 10.86 11.49
CA VAL A 148 1.77 9.53 11.81
C VAL A 148 0.72 8.45 11.58
N ILE A 149 -0.48 8.61 12.15
CA ILE A 149 -1.59 7.65 12.03
C ILE A 149 -2.01 7.49 10.58
N GLN A 150 -2.19 8.60 9.85
CA GLN A 150 -2.59 8.59 8.44
C GLN A 150 -1.53 7.99 7.54
N SER A 151 -0.24 8.23 7.80
CA SER A 151 0.87 7.67 7.03
C SER A 151 0.91 6.15 7.15
N ILE A 152 0.79 5.64 8.38
CA ILE A 152 0.76 4.19 8.65
C ILE A 152 -0.50 3.57 8.02
N TYR A 153 -1.68 4.17 8.23
CA TYR A 153 -2.94 3.67 7.70
C TYR A 153 -2.95 3.63 6.17
N SER A 154 -2.45 4.69 5.52
CA SER A 154 -2.40 4.79 4.06
C SER A 154 -1.43 3.78 3.46
N GLY A 155 -0.24 3.61 4.06
CA GLY A 155 0.72 2.59 3.66
C GLY A 155 0.15 1.18 3.79
N GLN A 156 -0.48 0.88 4.92
CA GLN A 156 -1.15 -0.39 5.15
C GLN A 156 -2.27 -0.66 4.14
N THR A 157 -3.10 0.35 3.85
CA THR A 157 -4.21 0.23 2.89
C THR A 157 -3.68 -0.09 1.50
N ARG A 158 -2.66 0.62 1.05
CA ARG A 158 -1.99 0.38 -0.23
C ARG A 158 -1.38 -1.02 -0.31
N ALA A 159 -0.72 -1.47 0.75
CA ALA A 159 -0.16 -2.82 0.84
C ALA A 159 -1.25 -3.91 0.80
N LYS A 160 -2.41 -3.68 1.46
CA LYS A 160 -3.56 -4.59 1.41
C LYS A 160 -4.20 -4.70 0.02
N GLU A 161 -4.05 -3.67 -0.82
CA GLU A 161 -4.48 -3.73 -2.22
C GLU A 161 -3.59 -4.62 -3.08
N ILE A 162 -2.38 -4.95 -2.64
CA ILE A 162 -1.57 -6.02 -3.25
C ILE A 162 -2.09 -7.36 -2.75
N SER A 163 -1.97 -7.61 -1.44
CA SER A 163 -2.51 -8.80 -0.78
C SER A 163 -2.64 -8.56 0.72
N ALA A 164 -3.51 -9.34 1.38
CA ALA A 164 -3.68 -9.26 2.84
C ALA A 164 -2.35 -9.51 3.59
N LEU A 165 -1.57 -10.50 3.13
CA LEU A 165 -0.28 -10.86 3.73
C LEU A 165 0.75 -9.73 3.61
N VAL A 166 0.83 -9.06 2.46
CA VAL A 166 1.74 -7.90 2.27
C VAL A 166 1.31 -6.75 3.18
N GLY A 167 0.01 -6.54 3.35
CA GLY A 167 -0.53 -5.56 4.30
C GLY A 167 -0.18 -5.87 5.76
N GLU A 168 -0.31 -7.13 6.18
CA GLU A 168 0.05 -7.59 7.52
C GLU A 168 1.55 -7.46 7.79
N GLU A 169 2.39 -7.87 6.84
CA GLU A 169 3.85 -7.77 6.95
C GLU A 169 4.32 -6.32 7.05
N LEU A 170 3.77 -5.41 6.24
CA LEU A 170 4.07 -3.98 6.37
C LEU A 170 3.64 -3.44 7.73
N SER A 171 2.47 -3.86 8.23
CA SER A 171 1.97 -3.45 9.55
C SER A 171 2.93 -3.87 10.66
N HIS A 172 3.43 -5.11 10.60
CA HIS A 172 4.39 -5.65 11.56
C HIS A 172 5.72 -4.89 11.54
N ARG A 173 6.22 -4.57 10.35
CA ARG A 173 7.45 -3.76 10.18
C ARG A 173 7.27 -2.37 10.77
N LEU A 174 6.19 -1.67 10.42
CA LEU A 174 5.91 -0.33 10.95
C LEU A 174 5.69 -0.33 12.48
N TRP A 175 5.06 -1.38 13.02
CA TRP A 175 4.87 -1.54 14.45
C TRP A 175 6.20 -1.63 15.23
N LYS A 176 7.21 -2.30 14.66
CA LYS A 176 8.56 -2.38 15.26
C LYS A 176 9.29 -1.05 15.28
N GLU A 177 8.92 -0.15 14.38
CA GLU A 177 9.60 1.14 14.17
C GLU A 177 8.95 2.27 14.96
N LEU A 178 7.66 2.12 15.27
CA LEU A 178 6.90 3.10 16.04
C LEU A 178 7.53 3.43 17.42
N PRO A 179 8.04 2.46 18.22
CA PRO A 179 8.73 2.77 19.47
C PRO A 179 9.96 3.67 19.31
N ALA A 180 10.75 3.48 18.25
CA ALA A 180 11.94 4.29 17.98
C ALA A 180 11.54 5.73 17.62
N PHE A 181 10.49 5.89 16.81
CA PHE A 181 9.91 7.19 16.51
C PHE A 181 9.38 7.89 17.77
N LEU A 182 8.57 7.21 18.58
CA LEU A 182 7.98 7.76 19.80
C LEU A 182 9.06 8.15 20.83
N LYS A 183 10.13 7.38 20.94
CA LYS A 183 11.29 7.73 21.76
C LYS A 183 11.95 9.01 21.25
N SER A 184 12.20 9.11 19.95
CA SER A 184 12.81 10.30 19.34
C SER A 184 11.94 11.55 19.56
N TYR A 185 10.63 11.42 19.44
CA TYR A 185 9.68 12.49 19.74
C TYR A 185 9.72 12.91 21.21
N LYS A 186 9.72 11.94 22.14
CA LYS A 186 9.84 12.21 23.59
C LYS A 186 11.14 12.95 23.90
N ASP A 187 12.27 12.46 23.41
CA ASP A 187 13.58 13.04 23.68
C ASP A 187 13.67 14.49 23.15
N ALA A 188 13.14 14.74 21.96
CA ALA A 188 13.06 16.09 21.38
C ALA A 188 12.14 17.02 22.20
N PHE A 189 11.03 16.49 22.73
CA PHE A 189 10.10 17.27 23.55
C PHE A 189 10.69 17.61 24.93
N GLU A 190 11.46 16.70 25.53
CA GLU A 190 12.21 16.99 26.76
C GLU A 190 13.28 18.07 26.54
N ASP A 191 14.01 18.03 25.41
CA ASP A 191 14.97 19.07 25.04
C ASP A 191 14.29 20.45 24.91
N PHE A 192 13.11 20.50 24.26
CA PHE A 192 12.29 21.71 24.18
C PHE A 192 11.89 22.23 25.57
N LYS A 193 11.43 21.35 26.47
CA LYS A 193 11.02 21.71 27.83
C LYS A 193 12.13 22.38 28.63
N GLU A 194 13.37 21.94 28.45
CA GLU A 194 14.53 22.48 29.15
C GLU A 194 14.96 23.83 28.59
N LYS A 195 15.08 23.94 27.26
CA LYS A 195 15.69 25.11 26.59
C LYS A 195 14.73 26.27 26.35
N SER A 196 13.43 25.99 26.24
CA SER A 196 12.45 26.96 25.71
C SER A 196 11.56 27.59 26.78
N LYS A 197 11.93 27.51 28.07
CA LYS A 197 11.12 28.02 29.20
C LYS A 197 10.79 29.51 29.13
N LYS A 198 11.56 30.28 28.36
CA LYS A 198 11.38 31.73 28.16
C LYS A 198 10.50 32.07 26.94
N HIS A 199 10.10 31.08 26.15
CA HIS A 199 9.25 31.28 24.98
C HIS A 199 7.88 31.81 25.37
N ARG A 200 7.37 32.78 24.61
CA ARG A 200 6.04 33.39 24.81
C ARG A 200 4.94 32.33 24.75
N TYR A 201 5.07 31.35 23.87
CA TYR A 201 4.09 30.28 23.67
C TYR A 201 4.53 28.93 24.25
N TYR A 202 5.39 28.95 25.29
CA TYR A 202 5.83 27.73 25.99
C TYR A 202 4.67 26.89 26.51
N LYS A 203 3.77 27.47 27.32
CA LYS A 203 2.61 26.76 27.89
C LYS A 203 1.63 26.23 26.82
N PRO A 204 1.22 27.05 25.82
CA PRO A 204 0.46 26.55 24.68
C PRO A 204 1.09 25.34 23.98
N THR A 205 2.41 25.40 23.72
CA THR A 205 3.14 24.32 23.04
C THR A 205 3.19 23.05 23.89
N LEU A 206 3.32 23.17 25.21
CA LEU A 206 3.21 22.01 26.11
C LEU A 206 1.83 21.35 26.03
N ILE A 207 0.76 22.14 26.09
CA ILE A 207 -0.63 21.65 26.00
C ILE A 207 -0.86 20.96 24.66
N ALA A 208 -0.40 21.55 23.56
CA ALA A 208 -0.48 20.98 22.21
C ALA A 208 0.16 19.59 22.12
N ASN A 209 1.36 19.42 22.68
CA ASN A 209 2.08 18.14 22.68
C ASN A 209 1.44 17.09 23.62
N ILE A 210 0.85 17.52 24.75
CA ILE A 210 0.08 16.63 25.63
C ILE A 210 -1.17 16.12 24.90
N ASN A 211 -1.85 16.97 24.15
CA ASN A 211 -3.01 16.59 23.35
C ASN A 211 -2.63 15.59 22.24
N ASN A 212 -1.44 15.68 21.64
CA ASN A 212 -0.96 14.66 20.71
C ASN A 212 -0.87 13.26 21.35
N CYS A 213 -0.46 13.16 22.61
CA CYS A 213 -0.39 11.88 23.31
C CYS A 213 -1.76 11.20 23.47
N TRP A 214 -2.85 11.98 23.51
CA TRP A 214 -4.21 11.43 23.51
C TRP A 214 -4.57 10.77 22.18
N ASN A 215 -4.08 11.32 21.06
CA ASN A 215 -4.33 10.74 19.74
C ASN A 215 -3.59 9.41 19.51
N PHE A 216 -2.51 9.15 20.27
CA PHE A 216 -1.75 7.90 20.18
C PHE A 216 -2.26 6.79 21.13
N ARG A 217 -3.23 7.08 22.01
CA ARG A 217 -3.86 6.09 22.90
C ARG A 217 -4.93 5.29 22.17
#